data_AF-A0A2A2EKD7-F1
#
_entry.id   AF-A0A2A2EKD7-F1
#
_cell.length_a   1.000
_cell.length_b   1.000
_cell.length_c   1.000
_cell.angle_alpha   90.00
_cell.angle_beta   90.00
_cell.angle_gamma   90.00
#
_symmetry.space_group_name_H-M   'P 1'
#
loop_
_entity.id
_entity.type
_entity.pdbx_description
1 polymer ?
#
loop_
_entity_poly.entity_id
_entity_poly.type
_entity_poly.pdbx_seq_one_letter_code
_entity_poly.pdbx_strand_id
1 'polypeptide(L)'
;MLEAVKVALDPTPRQERLLEGHAGAARFAYNLMLSHVRSQLARGEKADWSMYAMRRWWNEWKNEIAPWWAEYSKEAYNSAFESLAAALKNHFDSRTGRRKGRRMGWPRFKSKRRATPRFAYTTGS
;
A
#
# COMPACT_ATOMS: atom_id res chain seq x y z
N MET A 1 2.47 25.48 8.77
CA MET A 1 1.27 25.33 7.93
C MET A 1 1.71 24.49 6.73
N LEU A 2 1.04 23.37 6.43
CA LEU A 2 1.35 22.58 5.24
C LEU A 2 0.33 22.95 4.17
N GLU A 3 0.79 23.47 3.04
CA GLU A 3 -0.05 23.78 1.89
C GLU A 3 -0.09 22.57 0.94
N ALA A 4 -1.28 22.20 0.49
CA ALA A 4 -1.46 21.13 -0.48
C ALA A 4 -1.87 21.74 -1.83
N VAL A 5 -1.02 21.58 -2.84
CA VAL A 5 -1.28 22.05 -4.21
C VAL A 5 -1.72 20.86 -5.06
N LYS A 6 -2.81 21.04 -5.82
CA LYS A 6 -3.27 20.07 -6.82
C LYS A 6 -3.06 20.65 -8.21
N VAL A 7 -2.28 19.96 -9.03
CA VAL A 7 -1.95 20.36 -10.40
C VAL A 7 -2.42 19.27 -11.35
N ALA A 8 -2.98 19.66 -12.50
CA ALA A 8 -3.26 18.73 -13.59
C ALA A 8 -1.96 18.41 -14.33
N LEU A 9 -1.69 17.12 -14.54
CA LEU A 9 -0.54 16.68 -15.34
C LEU A 9 -0.93 16.64 -16.81
N ASP A 10 0.04 16.89 -17.69
CA ASP A 10 -0.07 16.69 -19.15
C ASP A 10 0.96 15.64 -19.63
N PRO A 11 0.73 14.35 -19.32
CA PRO A 11 1.69 13.30 -19.60
C PRO A 11 1.67 12.86 -21.07
N THR A 12 2.84 12.57 -21.62
CA THR A 12 2.94 11.81 -22.88
C THR A 12 2.35 10.39 -22.71
N PRO A 13 1.95 9.71 -23.79
CA PRO A 13 1.44 8.33 -23.71
C PRO A 13 2.41 7.34 -23.05
N ARG A 14 3.72 7.61 -23.09
CA ARG A 14 4.72 6.82 -22.36
C ARG A 14 4.67 7.09 -20.86
N GLN A 15 4.54 8.35 -20.45
CA GLN A 15 4.40 8.74 -19.05
C GLN A 15 3.09 8.24 -18.46
N GLU A 16 1.97 8.31 -19.19
CA GLU A 16 0.69 7.73 -18.75
C GLU A 16 0.82 6.26 -18.38
N ARG A 17 1.42 5.46 -19.26
CA ARG A 17 1.67 4.03 -19.01
C ARG A 17 2.54 3.80 -17.78
N LEU A 18 3.55 4.64 -17.55
CA LEU A 18 4.38 4.58 -16.35
C LEU A 18 3.58 4.93 -15.08
N LEU A 19 2.79 6.01 -15.10
CA LEU A 19 1.93 6.42 -13.98
C LEU A 19 0.92 5.32 -13.63
N GLU A 20 0.27 4.74 -14.63
CA GLU A 20 -0.64 3.61 -14.45
C GLU A 20 0.09 2.37 -13.91
N GLY A 21 1.29 2.11 -14.41
CA GLY A 21 2.16 1.02 -13.95
C GLY A 21 2.52 1.16 -12.47
N HIS A 22 2.96 2.34 -12.04
CA HIS A 22 3.24 2.64 -10.62
C HIS A 22 2.01 2.46 -9.74
N ALA A 23 0.85 2.98 -10.17
CA ALA A 23 -0.41 2.77 -9.43
C ALA A 23 -0.83 1.29 -9.40
N GLY A 24 -0.55 0.55 -10.47
CA GLY A 24 -0.74 -0.90 -10.58
C GLY A 24 0.13 -1.67 -9.60
N ALA A 25 1.42 -1.35 -9.54
CA ALA A 25 2.41 -1.91 -8.63
C ALA A 25 2.01 -1.65 -7.16
N ALA A 26 1.63 -0.42 -6.84
CA ALA A 26 1.14 -0.07 -5.50
C ALA A 26 -0.12 -0.86 -5.12
N ARG A 27 -1.08 -1.02 -6.06
CA ARG A 27 -2.27 -1.85 -5.85
C ARG A 27 -1.91 -3.31 -5.60
N PHE A 28 -1.00 -3.88 -6.41
CA PHE A 28 -0.52 -5.25 -6.26
C PHE A 28 0.08 -5.47 -4.88
N ALA A 29 1.04 -4.62 -4.49
CA ALA A 29 1.73 -4.67 -3.22
C ALA A 29 0.76 -4.60 -2.03
N TYR A 30 -0.20 -3.67 -2.07
CA TYR A 30 -1.23 -3.54 -1.04
C TYR A 30 -2.05 -4.83 -0.88
N ASN A 31 -2.52 -5.39 -1.99
CA ASN A 31 -3.36 -6.59 -1.98
C ASN A 31 -2.57 -7.81 -1.51
N LEU A 32 -1.34 -7.96 -1.99
CA LEU A 32 -0.43 -9.03 -1.59
C LEU A 32 -0.17 -9.02 -0.08
N MET A 33 0.21 -7.87 0.47
CA MET A 33 0.46 -7.75 1.92
C MET A 33 -0.81 -7.93 2.75
N LEU A 34 -1.97 -7.46 2.27
CA LEU A 34 -3.24 -7.73 2.94
C LEU A 34 -3.54 -9.23 2.97
N SER A 35 -3.24 -9.96 1.88
CA SER A 35 -3.37 -11.41 1.85
C SER A 35 -2.40 -12.09 2.81
N HIS A 36 -1.14 -11.64 2.84
CA HIS A 36 -0.13 -12.16 3.76
C HIS A 36 -0.54 -12.00 5.23
N VAL A 37 -0.97 -10.80 5.64
CA VAL A 37 -1.47 -10.54 7.00
C VAL A 37 -2.70 -11.40 7.33
N ARG A 38 -3.65 -11.55 6.39
CA ARG A 38 -4.81 -12.42 6.60
C ARG A 38 -4.40 -13.88 6.80
N SER A 39 -3.41 -14.36 6.06
CA SER A 39 -2.89 -15.72 6.20
C SER A 39 -2.24 -15.95 7.57
N GLN A 40 -1.41 -15.01 8.04
CA GLN A 40 -0.80 -15.09 9.37
C GLN A 40 -1.87 -15.16 10.47
N LEU A 41 -2.87 -14.26 10.41
CA LEU A 41 -3.96 -14.23 11.38
C LEU A 41 -4.81 -15.51 11.34
N ALA A 42 -5.07 -16.07 10.15
CA ALA A 42 -5.82 -17.31 10.00
C ALA A 42 -5.10 -18.51 10.63
N ARG A 43 -3.76 -18.49 10.67
CA ARG A 43 -2.92 -19.50 11.34
C ARG A 43 -2.78 -19.26 12.86
N GLY A 44 -3.41 -18.22 13.41
CA GLY A 44 -3.28 -17.85 14.82
C GLY A 44 -1.94 -17.21 15.17
N GLU A 45 -1.15 -16.80 14.18
CA GLU A 45 0.16 -16.17 14.41
C GLU A 45 -0.01 -14.71 14.84
N LYS A 46 0.99 -14.20 15.56
CA LYS A 46 1.13 -12.76 15.79
C LYS A 46 1.57 -12.09 14.48
N ALA A 47 0.60 -11.65 13.68
CA ALA A 47 0.88 -10.92 12.44
C ALA A 47 1.48 -9.53 12.77
N ASP A 48 2.75 -9.33 12.41
CA ASP A 48 3.36 -8.00 12.38
C ASP A 48 2.98 -7.31 11.06
N TRP A 49 1.99 -6.43 11.15
CA TRP A 49 1.49 -5.65 10.02
C TRP A 49 2.09 -4.24 9.95
N SER A 50 3.23 -4.01 10.63
CA SER A 50 3.98 -2.78 10.44
C SER A 50 4.50 -2.68 9.00
N MET A 51 4.64 -1.43 8.53
CA MET A 51 5.27 -1.14 7.25
C MET A 51 6.69 -1.74 7.16
N TYR A 52 7.45 -1.74 8.26
CA TYR A 52 8.78 -2.35 8.31
C TYR A 52 8.74 -3.86 8.11
N ALA A 53 7.80 -4.56 8.73
CA ALA A 53 7.63 -6.00 8.52
C ALA A 53 7.24 -6.32 7.08
N MET A 54 6.31 -5.55 6.49
CA MET A 54 5.93 -5.69 5.09
C MET A 54 7.12 -5.44 4.14
N ARG A 55 7.95 -4.42 4.42
CA ARG A 55 9.17 -4.15 3.64
C ARG A 55 10.18 -5.29 3.75
N ARG A 56 10.38 -5.86 4.94
CA ARG A 56 11.28 -7.02 5.13
C ARG A 56 10.81 -8.21 4.32
N TRP A 57 9.55 -8.60 4.45
CA TRP A 57 8.96 -9.70 3.68
C TRP A 57 9.01 -9.42 2.18
N TRP A 58 8.70 -8.20 1.74
CA TRP A 58 8.82 -7.82 0.33
C TRP A 58 10.24 -7.99 -0.20
N ASN A 59 11.26 -7.56 0.54
CA ASN A 59 12.65 -7.67 0.09
C ASN A 59 13.13 -9.12 -0.03
N GLU A 60 12.59 -10.02 0.78
CA GLU A 60 12.88 -11.45 0.72
C GLU A 60 12.28 -12.10 -0.54
N TRP A 61 11.04 -11.76 -0.90
CA TRP A 61 10.28 -12.51 -1.90
C TRP A 61 10.07 -11.80 -3.25
N LYS A 62 10.30 -10.48 -3.35
CA LYS A 62 9.93 -9.66 -4.55
C LYS A 62 10.50 -10.19 -5.86
N ASN A 63 11.72 -10.74 -5.86
CA ASN A 63 12.35 -11.24 -7.08
C ASN A 63 11.65 -12.49 -7.63
N GLU A 64 11.01 -13.27 -6.76
CA GLU A 64 10.27 -14.48 -7.17
C GLU A 64 8.83 -14.13 -7.55
N ILE A 65 8.12 -13.39 -6.69
CA ILE A 65 6.67 -13.17 -6.85
C ILE A 65 6.33 -12.00 -7.77
N ALA A 66 7.31 -11.12 -8.02
CA ALA A 66 7.15 -9.93 -8.85
C ALA A 66 8.46 -9.64 -9.60
N PRO A 67 8.92 -10.50 -10.53
CA PRO A 67 10.18 -10.31 -11.25
C PRO A 67 10.24 -8.99 -12.05
N TRP A 68 9.07 -8.44 -12.41
CA TRP A 68 8.89 -7.13 -13.04
C TRP A 68 9.04 -5.93 -12.07
N TRP A 69 9.30 -6.15 -10.78
CA TRP A 69 9.16 -5.09 -9.77
C TRP A 69 10.05 -3.87 -10.05
N ALA A 70 11.23 -4.11 -10.64
CA ALA A 70 12.23 -3.09 -10.95
C ALA A 70 11.81 -2.15 -12.10
N GLU A 71 10.78 -2.49 -12.87
CA GLU A 71 10.19 -1.59 -13.88
C GLU A 71 9.52 -0.36 -13.25
N TYR A 72 9.15 -0.46 -11.96
CA TYR A 72 8.48 0.58 -11.23
C TYR A 72 9.28 1.01 -10.00
N SER A 73 9.12 2.26 -9.60
CA SER A 73 9.86 2.78 -8.45
C SER A 73 9.51 2.05 -7.16
N LYS A 74 10.53 1.85 -6.32
CA LYS A 74 10.40 1.32 -4.95
C LYS A 74 9.34 2.06 -4.11
N GLU A 75 9.12 3.35 -4.38
CA GLU A 75 8.17 4.17 -3.62
C GLU A 75 6.71 3.81 -3.86
N ALA A 76 6.39 3.22 -5.02
CA ALA A 76 5.05 2.70 -5.28
C ALA A 76 4.68 1.58 -4.28
N TYR A 77 5.64 0.69 -3.97
CA TYR A 77 5.46 -0.38 -2.98
C TYR A 77 5.45 0.18 -1.56
N ASN A 78 6.36 1.10 -1.23
CA ASN A 78 6.43 1.73 0.09
C ASN A 78 5.13 2.43 0.48
N SER A 79 4.59 3.27 -0.41
CA SER A 79 3.33 3.98 -0.20
C SER A 79 2.14 3.01 -0.04
N ALA A 80 2.20 1.83 -0.65
CA ALA A 80 1.21 0.77 -0.44
C ALA A 80 1.31 0.16 0.96
N PHE A 81 2.53 -0.11 1.44
CA PHE A 81 2.78 -0.63 2.79
C PHE A 81 2.36 0.37 3.86
N GLU A 82 2.71 1.65 3.71
CA GLU A 82 2.24 2.73 4.58
C GLU A 82 0.72 2.80 4.63
N SER A 83 0.07 2.78 3.46
CA SER A 83 -1.38 2.82 3.39
C SER A 83 -2.04 1.62 4.06
N LEU A 84 -1.45 0.42 3.97
CA LEU A 84 -2.00 -0.78 4.60
C LEU A 84 -1.76 -0.77 6.11
N ALA A 85 -0.56 -0.44 6.55
CA ALA A 85 -0.21 -0.32 7.96
C ALA A 85 -1.13 0.70 8.66
N ALA A 86 -1.38 1.86 8.04
CA ALA A 86 -2.32 2.86 8.55
C ALA A 86 -3.76 2.33 8.60
N ALA A 87 -4.21 1.59 7.58
CA ALA A 87 -5.55 1.01 7.56
C ALA A 87 -5.75 -0.03 8.67
N LEU A 88 -4.77 -0.92 8.89
CA LEU A 88 -4.78 -1.92 9.94
C LEU A 88 -4.71 -1.28 11.33
N LYS A 89 -3.84 -0.28 11.51
CA LYS A 89 -3.81 0.54 12.74
C LYS A 89 -5.17 1.14 13.05
N ASN A 90 -5.78 1.81 12.07
CA ASN A 90 -7.11 2.42 12.24
C ASN A 90 -8.19 1.39 12.59
N HIS A 91 -8.14 0.19 11.99
CA HIS A 91 -9.04 -0.90 12.33
C HIS A 91 -8.89 -1.30 13.81
N PHE A 92 -7.68 -1.66 14.23
CA PHE A 92 -7.44 -2.13 15.60
C PHE A 92 -7.67 -1.04 16.64
N ASP A 93 -7.21 0.20 16.41
CA ASP A 93 -7.41 1.31 17.34
C ASP A 93 -8.89 1.66 17.52
N SER A 94 -9.68 1.55 16.46
CA SER A 94 -11.13 1.78 16.54
C SER A 94 -11.86 0.67 17.30
N ARG A 95 -11.32 -0.56 17.30
CA ARG A 95 -11.87 -1.69 18.07
C ARG A 95 -11.54 -1.60 19.55
N THR A 96 -10.38 -1.06 19.90
CA THR A 96 -9.94 -0.91 21.30
C THR A 96 -10.29 0.46 21.89
N GLY A 97 -11.02 1.32 21.18
CA GLY A 97 -11.38 2.66 21.64
C GLY A 97 -10.24 3.68 21.66
N ARG A 98 -9.04 3.34 21.15
CA ARG A 98 -7.90 4.25 21.04
C ARG A 98 -8.14 5.35 20.00
N ARG A 99 -8.93 5.05 18.97
CA ARG A 99 -9.41 6.03 17.98
C ARG A 99 -10.85 6.43 18.29
N LYS A 100 -11.10 7.72 18.49
CA LYS A 100 -12.44 8.29 18.67
C LYS A 100 -13.27 8.16 17.38
N GLY A 101 -14.59 8.04 17.54
CA GLY A 101 -15.55 8.00 16.42
C GLY A 101 -15.94 6.59 15.98
N ARG A 102 -16.51 6.49 14.77
CA ARG A 102 -17.07 5.23 14.23
C ARG A 102 -16.00 4.14 14.13
N ARG A 103 -16.38 2.90 14.46
CA ARG A 103 -15.57 1.69 14.25
C ARG A 103 -15.18 1.54 12.78
N MET A 104 -13.91 1.28 12.54
CA MET A 104 -13.34 1.09 11.20
C MET A 104 -13.42 -0.38 10.82
N GLY A 105 -13.91 -0.65 9.61
CA GLY A 105 -13.94 -2.00 9.04
C GLY A 105 -12.54 -2.54 8.75
N TRP A 106 -12.45 -3.85 8.51
CA TRP A 106 -11.22 -4.48 8.03
C TRP A 106 -10.83 -3.91 6.65
N PRO A 107 -9.53 -3.70 6.36
CA PRO A 107 -9.10 -3.24 5.04
C PRO A 107 -9.53 -4.20 3.92
N ARG A 108 -9.90 -3.64 2.77
CA ARG A 108 -10.42 -4.41 1.63
C ARG A 108 -9.41 -4.44 0.49
N PHE A 109 -9.41 -5.53 -0.27
CA PHE A 109 -8.68 -5.60 -1.53
C PHE A 109 -9.10 -4.47 -2.47
N LYS A 110 -8.10 -3.86 -3.11
CA LYS A 110 -8.26 -2.80 -4.10
C LYS A 110 -8.47 -3.42 -5.49
N SER A 111 -9.49 -2.96 -6.20
CA SER A 111 -9.79 -3.37 -7.58
C SER A 111 -9.31 -2.32 -8.57
N LYS A 112 -8.76 -2.74 -9.72
CA LYS A 112 -8.39 -1.82 -10.82
C LYS A 112 -9.57 -0.96 -11.29
N ARG A 113 -10.79 -1.51 -11.30
CA ARG A 113 -11.99 -0.82 -11.83
C ARG A 113 -12.64 0.15 -10.84
N ARG A 114 -12.40 -0.02 -9.53
CA ARG A 114 -13.11 0.73 -8.48
C ARG A 114 -12.21 1.59 -7.61
N ALA A 115 -10.94 1.23 -7.46
CA ALA A 115 -10.01 2.03 -6.68
C ALA A 115 -9.37 3.08 -7.58
N THR A 116 -9.37 4.33 -7.12
CA THR A 116 -8.58 5.40 -7.74
C THR A 116 -7.11 4.97 -7.82
N PRO A 117 -6.49 4.99 -9.01
CA PRO A 117 -5.05 4.79 -9.15
C PRO A 117 -4.28 5.78 -8.28
N ARG A 118 -3.37 5.29 -7.44
CA ARG A 118 -2.55 6.12 -6.56
C ARG A 118 -1.22 5.47 -6.25
N PHE A 119 -0.19 6.29 -6.16
CA PHE A 119 1.13 6.00 -5.60
C PHE A 119 1.68 7.33 -5.08
N ALA A 120 2.73 7.29 -4.26
CA ALA A 120 3.40 8.49 -3.78
C ALA A 120 4.91 8.34 -3.98
N TYR A 121 5.57 9.47 -4.22
CA TYR A 121 7.00 9.62 -4.14
C TYR A 121 7.32 10.44 -2.90
N THR A 122 8.18 9.91 -2.04
CA THR A 122 8.73 10.67 -0.92
C THR A 122 10.20 10.92 -1.19
N THR A 123 10.62 12.17 -1.15
CA THR A 123 12.04 12.50 -1.03
C THR A 123 12.47 12.13 0.39
N GLY A 124 13.47 11.25 0.52
CA GLY A 124 14.07 10.96 1.82
C GLY A 124 14.81 12.21 2.31
N SER A 125 14.17 12.96 3.21
CA SER A 125 14.82 13.95 4.07
C SER A 125 15.05 13.33 5.44
#